data_AF-A0A2D7I653-F1
#
_entry.id   AF-A0A2D7I653-F1
#
_cell.length_a   1.000
_cell.length_b   1.000
_cell.length_c   1.000
_cell.angle_alpha   90.00
_cell.angle_beta   90.00
_cell.angle_gamma   90.00
#
_symmetry.space_group_name_H-M   'P 1'
#
loop_
_entity.id
_entity.type
_entity.pdbx_description
1 polymer ?
#
loop_
_entity_poly.entity_id
_entity_poly.type
_entity_poly.pdbx_seq_one_letter_code
_entity_poly.pdbx_strand_id
1 'polypeptide(L)'
;MNLYRSGLLLCFLAFSVSLMGCSDSSESEIASEQKEWATWLESLASARFEVTQGTVWLMEADTNCPKLVDVFSSCFANNAAAPYLIPRYPVSGSYESWYTITSGDEPKGDGTFFESTEGDLWGGSDGTPYNAVFRVAENEAFVQIVNLPPSAAYLGSQSYVFTRDVGYYEDQGDELTPKCSELDSEANYDPPTVCNPDYPEFDSTNRISVFSSIGDAINYEEIHERDEALDWGGGTVVFITTHNKALADELAREASDAGLDEGRIFIEEVYDNTSLGKGEDSDEFISLIRYALPEDEAAGNAWKANRSENILTYRVTASDVGSEGYGAPFPDNPTGYAEKESTDVEDGQGYAESLNELGGILKDWIDTEVPPSYHLNADASNLEMDISTECQLTGDDTVTPCFVGKVCLENYANCFGDSQDTDSYRFGGIGWLLERDVVFVIGVNHTKLGAATYLSLSFYDTVDAWGKAASSQTNGTAVGFSQGDFNGSAESVLGALGLLNQVSATLNENLSDMYVIVVNREKSSEAFNAICSNDEGPCVTLSEQDLGYRPDDILTISQRAYINPQSRRGTAPGSLINSQVVSRQSNPFGDAVDRPLR
;
A
#
# COMPACT_ATOMS: atom_id res chain seq x y z
N MET A 1 -42.86 -28.88 -75.79
CA MET A 1 -43.49 -27.55 -75.71
C MET A 1 -42.93 -26.84 -74.48
N ASN A 2 -42.09 -25.84 -74.74
CA ASN A 2 -41.74 -24.62 -73.99
C ASN A 2 -41.26 -24.68 -72.52
N LEU A 3 -39.93 -24.52 -72.38
CA LEU A 3 -39.14 -23.57 -71.55
C LEU A 3 -39.71 -23.03 -70.21
N TYR A 4 -38.91 -23.09 -69.14
CA TYR A 4 -38.27 -21.94 -68.41
C TYR A 4 -37.55 -22.50 -67.16
N ARG A 5 -36.21 -22.52 -67.14
CA ARG A 5 -35.27 -21.63 -66.41
C ARG A 5 -35.37 -21.65 -64.87
N SER A 6 -34.24 -22.06 -64.28
CA SER A 6 -33.87 -22.15 -62.87
C SER A 6 -34.08 -20.87 -62.07
N GLY A 7 -34.56 -21.02 -60.83
CA GLY A 7 -34.55 -20.01 -59.78
C GLY A 7 -34.17 -20.66 -58.45
N LEU A 8 -33.12 -20.14 -57.82
CA LEU A 8 -32.67 -20.41 -56.45
C LEU A 8 -33.84 -20.36 -55.46
N LEU A 9 -33.84 -21.26 -54.46
CA LEU A 9 -34.29 -20.92 -53.13
C LEU A 9 -33.45 -21.66 -52.08
N LEU A 10 -32.83 -20.87 -51.20
CA LEU A 10 -31.98 -21.27 -50.08
C LEU A 10 -32.76 -22.14 -49.07
N CYS A 11 -32.12 -23.19 -48.57
CA CYS A 11 -32.45 -23.79 -47.28
C CYS A 11 -31.40 -23.34 -46.26
N PHE A 12 -31.80 -22.44 -45.36
CA PHE A 12 -31.05 -22.13 -44.14
C PHE A 12 -31.32 -23.24 -43.12
N LEU A 13 -30.29 -23.99 -42.76
CA LEU A 13 -30.25 -24.83 -41.56
C LEU A 13 -29.67 -23.97 -40.43
N ALA A 14 -30.53 -23.53 -39.52
CA ALA A 14 -30.11 -22.91 -38.27
C ALA A 14 -29.65 -24.02 -37.31
N PHE A 15 -28.34 -24.09 -37.08
CA PHE A 15 -27.77 -24.77 -35.92
C PHE A 15 -27.67 -23.72 -34.81
N SER A 16 -28.66 -23.71 -33.92
CA SER A 16 -28.61 -22.93 -32.69
C SER A 16 -27.73 -23.70 -31.70
N VAL A 17 -26.47 -23.29 -31.57
CA VAL A 17 -25.64 -23.70 -30.44
C VAL A 17 -26.06 -22.82 -29.26
N SER A 18 -26.73 -23.44 -28.29
CA SER A 18 -27.00 -22.85 -26.98
C SER A 18 -25.69 -22.73 -26.22
N LEU A 19 -25.10 -21.54 -26.20
CA LEU A 19 -24.15 -21.12 -25.17
C LEU A 19 -24.97 -20.48 -24.05
N MET A 20 -25.43 -21.31 -23.10
CA MET A 20 -25.74 -20.85 -21.74
C MET A 20 -24.44 -21.02 -20.95
N GLY A 21 -23.68 -19.93 -20.84
CA GLY A 21 -22.58 -19.82 -19.89
C GLY A 21 -23.16 -19.39 -18.54
N CYS A 22 -22.93 -20.19 -17.52
CA CYS A 22 -23.21 -19.88 -16.13
C CYS A 22 -22.18 -18.84 -15.64
N SER A 23 -22.57 -17.58 -15.53
CA SER A 23 -21.84 -16.55 -14.77
C SER A 23 -22.77 -15.57 -14.06
N ASP A 24 -24.04 -15.44 -14.49
CA ASP A 24 -24.98 -14.46 -13.91
C ASP A 24 -25.52 -14.83 -12.52
N SER A 25 -25.47 -16.09 -12.08
CA SER A 25 -26.13 -16.49 -10.82
C SER A 25 -25.36 -16.07 -9.57
N SER A 26 -24.04 -16.25 -9.54
CA SER A 26 -23.21 -15.93 -8.36
C SER A 26 -23.11 -14.43 -8.12
N GLU A 27 -22.94 -13.63 -9.17
CA GLU A 27 -22.87 -12.17 -9.07
C GLU A 27 -24.20 -11.58 -8.56
N SER A 28 -25.33 -12.18 -8.98
CA SER A 28 -26.66 -11.81 -8.48
C SER A 28 -26.92 -12.21 -7.02
N GLU A 29 -26.32 -13.30 -6.56
CA GLU A 29 -26.44 -13.80 -5.18
C GLU A 29 -25.61 -12.94 -4.22
N ILE A 30 -24.39 -12.56 -4.59
CA ILE A 30 -23.51 -11.69 -3.78
C ILE A 30 -24.12 -10.29 -3.62
N ALA A 31 -24.58 -9.70 -4.73
CA ALA A 31 -25.29 -8.42 -4.67
C ALA A 31 -26.56 -8.49 -3.79
N SER A 32 -27.18 -9.68 -3.67
CA SER A 32 -28.30 -9.90 -2.74
C SER A 32 -27.82 -9.97 -1.28
N GLU A 33 -26.75 -10.71 -0.99
CA GLU A 33 -26.18 -10.83 0.37
C GLU A 33 -25.75 -9.46 0.93
N GLN A 34 -25.00 -8.69 0.15
CA GLN A 34 -24.58 -7.33 0.55
C GLN A 34 -25.75 -6.42 0.88
N LYS A 35 -26.82 -6.52 0.08
CA LYS A 35 -28.03 -5.74 0.27
C LYS A 35 -28.76 -6.15 1.55
N GLU A 36 -28.73 -7.43 1.92
CA GLU A 36 -29.28 -7.91 3.19
C GLU A 36 -28.53 -7.30 4.37
N TRP A 37 -27.20 -7.31 4.34
CA TRP A 37 -26.35 -6.65 5.35
C TRP A 37 -26.60 -5.14 5.44
N ALA A 38 -26.65 -4.44 4.30
CA ALA A 38 -26.94 -3.01 4.27
C ALA A 38 -28.33 -2.68 4.83
N THR A 39 -29.35 -3.45 4.41
CA THR A 39 -30.74 -3.27 4.88
C THR A 39 -30.85 -3.48 6.39
N TRP A 40 -30.16 -4.50 6.92
CA TRP A 40 -30.10 -4.74 8.36
C TRP A 40 -29.46 -3.56 9.08
N LEU A 41 -28.28 -3.12 8.66
CA LEU A 41 -27.55 -2.05 9.33
C LEU A 41 -28.36 -0.75 9.33
N GLU A 42 -28.96 -0.39 8.21
CA GLU A 42 -29.85 0.78 8.09
C GLU A 42 -31.10 0.66 8.97
N SER A 43 -31.62 -0.56 9.19
CA SER A 43 -32.77 -0.78 10.05
C SER A 43 -32.49 -0.44 11.53
N LEU A 44 -31.23 -0.52 11.96
CA LEU A 44 -30.81 -0.20 13.33
C LEU A 44 -31.04 1.28 13.70
N ALA A 45 -31.14 2.17 12.70
CA ALA A 45 -31.45 3.59 12.90
C ALA A 45 -32.80 3.81 13.60
N SER A 46 -33.70 2.84 13.54
CA SER A 46 -35.02 2.90 14.19
C SER A 46 -35.02 2.46 15.66
N ALA A 47 -33.90 1.92 16.17
CA ALA A 47 -33.87 1.16 17.41
C ALA A 47 -33.11 1.83 18.58
N ARG A 48 -32.10 2.69 18.30
CA ARG A 48 -31.28 3.49 19.26
C ARG A 48 -29.96 3.98 18.65
N PHE A 49 -29.63 3.49 17.46
CA PHE A 49 -28.43 3.86 16.73
C PHE A 49 -28.72 5.05 15.82
N GLU A 50 -27.69 5.85 15.57
CA GLU A 50 -27.62 6.71 14.38
C GLU A 50 -26.75 5.96 13.37
N VAL A 51 -27.27 5.76 12.16
CA VAL A 51 -26.58 5.05 11.08
C VAL A 51 -26.58 5.95 9.86
N THR A 52 -25.39 6.32 9.43
CA THR A 52 -25.21 7.23 8.28
C THR A 52 -24.23 6.60 7.31
N GLN A 53 -24.70 6.36 6.08
CA GLN A 53 -23.88 5.79 5.02
C GLN A 53 -22.85 6.81 4.53
N GLY A 54 -21.61 6.36 4.33
CA GLY A 54 -20.52 7.08 3.71
C GLY A 54 -20.37 6.77 2.22
N THR A 55 -19.14 6.89 1.73
CA THR A 55 -18.77 6.52 0.36
C THR A 55 -17.37 5.89 0.35
N VAL A 56 -16.87 5.53 -0.82
CA VAL A 56 -15.53 4.99 -1.02
C VAL A 56 -14.83 5.72 -2.17
N TRP A 57 -13.57 6.05 -1.96
CA TRP A 57 -12.75 6.75 -2.94
C TRP A 57 -11.65 5.81 -3.45
N LEU A 58 -11.41 5.82 -4.75
CA LEU A 58 -10.23 5.16 -5.33
C LEU A 58 -9.17 6.24 -5.54
N MET A 59 -8.06 6.10 -4.82
CA MET A 59 -6.93 7.01 -4.90
C MET A 59 -5.97 6.55 -6.01
N GLU A 60 -6.27 6.98 -7.23
CA GLU A 60 -5.45 6.73 -8.41
C GLU A 60 -4.16 7.56 -8.34
N ALA A 61 -3.00 6.91 -8.42
CA ALA A 61 -1.71 7.59 -8.27
C ALA A 61 -1.56 8.78 -9.24
N ASP A 62 -1.88 8.60 -10.52
CA ASP A 62 -1.64 9.61 -11.55
C ASP A 62 -2.53 10.86 -11.42
N THR A 63 -3.77 10.69 -10.96
CA THR A 63 -4.74 11.79 -10.91
C THR A 63 -4.84 12.42 -9.52
N ASN A 64 -4.42 11.72 -8.47
CA ASN A 64 -4.62 12.13 -7.08
C ASN A 64 -3.34 12.52 -6.37
N CYS A 65 -2.21 11.87 -6.65
CA CYS A 65 -0.94 12.20 -6.00
C CYS A 65 -0.49 13.65 -6.18
N PRO A 66 -0.58 14.30 -7.37
CA PRO A 66 -0.16 15.70 -7.49
C PRO A 66 -0.84 16.61 -6.47
N LYS A 67 -2.14 16.41 -6.25
CA LYS A 67 -2.95 17.21 -5.32
C LYS A 67 -2.64 16.90 -3.86
N LEU A 68 -2.32 15.65 -3.54
CA LEU A 68 -1.92 15.25 -2.18
C LEU A 68 -0.55 15.76 -1.82
N VAL A 69 0.38 15.73 -2.77
CA VAL A 69 1.72 16.30 -2.61
C VAL A 69 1.61 17.80 -2.35
N ASP A 70 0.74 18.53 -3.06
CA ASP A 70 0.54 19.96 -2.79
C ASP A 70 0.09 20.25 -1.34
N VAL A 71 -0.64 19.32 -0.70
CA VAL A 71 -1.21 19.51 0.64
C VAL A 71 -0.34 18.91 1.75
N PHE A 72 0.23 17.73 1.53
CA PHE A 72 0.93 16.92 2.54
C PHE A 72 2.41 16.69 2.22
N SER A 73 2.92 17.25 1.12
CA SER A 73 4.22 16.93 0.51
C SER A 73 4.49 15.42 0.39
N SER A 74 3.42 14.63 0.30
CA SER A 74 3.50 13.18 0.26
C SER A 74 2.30 12.60 -0.47
N CYS A 75 2.54 11.55 -1.27
CA CYS A 75 1.48 10.65 -1.73
C CYS A 75 1.39 9.35 -0.89
N PHE A 76 1.94 9.34 0.32
CA PHE A 76 1.77 8.24 1.28
C PHE A 76 2.17 6.87 0.71
N ALA A 77 3.21 6.89 -0.14
CA ALA A 77 3.73 5.74 -0.84
C ALA A 77 2.65 4.90 -1.55
N ASN A 78 1.69 5.59 -2.18
CA ASN A 78 0.66 4.99 -3.04
C ASN A 78 1.31 4.22 -4.18
N ASN A 79 0.93 2.96 -4.32
CA ASN A 79 1.50 2.06 -5.30
C ASN A 79 0.64 2.07 -6.55
N ALA A 80 1.20 2.48 -7.69
CA ALA A 80 0.47 2.49 -8.97
C ALA A 80 -0.10 1.10 -9.37
N ALA A 81 0.55 0.01 -8.97
CA ALA A 81 0.06 -1.36 -9.22
C ALA A 81 -1.07 -1.80 -8.26
N ALA A 82 -1.27 -1.07 -7.16
CA ALA A 82 -2.25 -1.38 -6.11
C ALA A 82 -2.73 -0.08 -5.43
N PRO A 83 -3.51 0.76 -6.14
CA PRO A 83 -4.00 2.02 -5.59
C PRO A 83 -4.89 1.79 -4.37
N TYR A 84 -4.91 2.76 -3.45
CA TYR A 84 -5.74 2.68 -2.26
C TYR A 84 -7.24 2.85 -2.58
N LEU A 85 -8.05 1.97 -2.00
CA LEU A 85 -9.48 2.19 -1.82
C LEU A 85 -9.70 2.74 -0.41
N ILE A 86 -10.25 3.93 -0.30
CA ILE A 86 -10.32 4.70 0.94
C ILE A 86 -11.79 4.89 1.31
N PRO A 87 -12.30 4.17 2.32
CA PRO A 87 -13.56 4.50 2.97
C PRO A 87 -13.60 5.97 3.39
N ARG A 88 -14.65 6.68 3.00
CA ARG A 88 -14.93 8.06 3.42
C ARG A 88 -16.20 8.06 4.25
N TYR A 89 -16.10 8.55 5.47
CA TYR A 89 -17.21 8.52 6.42
C TYR A 89 -17.86 9.89 6.55
N PRO A 90 -19.16 9.95 6.91
CA PRO A 90 -19.83 11.20 7.22
C PRO A 90 -19.11 11.94 8.35
N VAL A 91 -18.83 13.23 8.17
CA VAL A 91 -18.27 14.09 9.22
C VAL A 91 -19.36 14.95 9.85
N SER A 92 -19.31 15.09 11.18
CA SER A 92 -20.21 15.97 11.90
C SER A 92 -19.88 17.44 11.59
N GLY A 93 -20.86 18.34 11.67
CA GLY A 93 -20.64 19.78 11.43
C GLY A 93 -19.68 20.50 12.38
N SER A 94 -19.12 19.82 13.38
CA SER A 94 -18.04 20.32 14.26
C SER A 94 -16.65 19.76 13.92
N TYR A 95 -16.55 18.92 12.88
CA TYR A 95 -15.26 18.42 12.41
C TYR A 95 -14.62 19.52 11.57
N GLU A 96 -13.54 20.10 12.09
CA GLU A 96 -12.61 20.93 11.35
C GLU A 96 -11.32 20.13 11.20
N SER A 97 -11.00 19.77 9.97
CA SER A 97 -9.73 19.15 9.64
C SER A 97 -8.62 20.21 9.78
N TRP A 98 -7.47 19.85 10.35
CA TRP A 98 -6.34 20.78 10.43
C TRP A 98 -5.80 21.19 9.05
N TYR A 99 -5.88 20.34 8.02
CA TYR A 99 -5.50 20.72 6.65
C TYR A 99 -6.55 21.60 5.95
N THR A 100 -7.70 21.82 6.58
CA THR A 100 -8.64 22.90 6.22
C THR A 100 -8.39 24.19 7.01
N ILE A 101 -7.59 24.12 8.08
CA ILE A 101 -7.23 25.27 8.92
C ILE A 101 -6.05 26.00 8.27
N THR A 102 -6.32 27.27 7.98
CA THR A 102 -5.49 28.16 7.18
C THR A 102 -4.30 28.69 7.96
N SER A 103 -3.07 28.34 7.58
CA SER A 103 -1.89 29.14 7.93
C SER A 103 -1.79 30.39 7.03
N GLY A 104 -2.65 31.39 7.26
CA GLY A 104 -2.54 32.74 6.67
C GLY A 104 -2.92 32.87 5.18
N ASP A 105 -4.00 33.60 4.92
CA ASP A 105 -4.48 34.25 3.67
C ASP A 105 -4.40 33.57 2.28
N GLU A 106 -3.71 32.45 2.07
CA GLU A 106 -3.81 31.63 0.84
C GLU A 106 -3.96 30.14 1.19
N PRO A 107 -4.99 29.45 0.66
CA PRO A 107 -5.15 28.00 0.88
C PRO A 107 -3.95 27.24 0.32
N LYS A 108 -3.31 26.36 1.12
CA LYS A 108 -2.29 25.41 0.62
C LYS A 108 -2.88 24.35 -0.33
N GLY A 109 -4.20 24.27 -0.38
CA GLY A 109 -5.04 23.51 -1.30
C GLY A 109 -6.49 23.89 -1.00
N ASP A 110 -7.45 23.52 -1.83
CA ASP A 110 -8.85 23.96 -1.66
C ASP A 110 -9.58 23.29 -0.47
N GLY A 111 -8.94 22.40 0.31
CA GLY A 111 -9.57 21.65 1.40
C GLY A 111 -10.63 20.64 0.93
N THR A 112 -11.08 20.74 -0.33
CA THR A 112 -12.16 19.93 -0.91
C THR A 112 -11.70 18.55 -1.36
N PHE A 113 -10.38 18.30 -1.36
CA PHE A 113 -9.83 17.04 -1.85
C PHE A 113 -10.25 15.84 -0.99
N PHE A 114 -10.30 16.04 0.32
CA PHE A 114 -10.87 15.07 1.26
C PHE A 114 -12.30 15.41 1.68
N GLU A 115 -12.71 16.67 1.62
CA GLU A 115 -14.07 17.14 1.93
C GLU A 115 -14.91 17.37 0.68
N SER A 116 -15.75 16.41 0.30
CA SER A 116 -16.73 16.65 -0.77
C SER A 116 -18.05 17.14 -0.19
N THR A 117 -18.43 18.39 -0.49
CA THR A 117 -19.83 18.85 -0.41
C THR A 117 -20.43 19.17 -1.79
N GLU A 118 -19.63 19.21 -2.86
CA GLU A 118 -20.09 19.43 -4.23
C GLU A 118 -19.53 18.40 -5.23
N GLY A 119 -20.43 17.82 -6.01
CA GLY A 119 -20.30 17.82 -7.47
C GLY A 119 -19.40 16.80 -8.16
N ASP A 120 -18.23 16.47 -7.62
CA ASP A 120 -17.30 15.57 -8.32
C ASP A 120 -17.21 14.20 -7.62
N LEU A 121 -18.06 13.30 -8.12
CA LEU A 121 -18.05 11.84 -7.92
C LEU A 121 -18.54 11.34 -6.55
N TRP A 122 -19.80 11.69 -6.28
CA TRP A 122 -20.73 11.06 -5.33
C TRP A 122 -20.67 11.51 -3.87
N GLY A 123 -20.71 12.83 -3.64
CA GLY A 123 -21.31 13.33 -2.41
C GLY A 123 -22.74 12.80 -2.28
N GLY A 124 -23.08 12.24 -1.11
CA GLY A 124 -24.41 11.75 -0.80
C GLY A 124 -25.49 12.78 -1.14
N SER A 125 -26.64 12.27 -1.61
CA SER A 125 -27.77 13.07 -2.12
C SER A 125 -28.43 14.00 -1.10
N ASP A 126 -27.96 13.99 0.15
CA ASP A 126 -28.49 14.75 1.29
C ASP A 126 -27.67 15.99 1.65
N GLY A 127 -26.48 16.18 1.05
CA GLY A 127 -25.58 17.30 1.36
C GLY A 127 -24.74 17.12 2.63
N THR A 128 -24.68 15.90 3.19
CA THR A 128 -23.79 15.58 4.32
C THR A 128 -22.33 15.55 3.85
N PRO A 129 -21.39 16.26 4.49
CA PRO A 129 -19.97 16.18 4.16
C PRO A 129 -19.39 14.81 4.54
N TYR A 130 -18.48 14.30 3.70
CA TYR A 130 -17.72 13.08 3.95
C TYR A 130 -16.23 13.40 3.99
N ASN A 131 -15.46 12.60 4.73
CA ASN A 131 -14.01 12.73 4.79
C ASN A 131 -13.32 11.35 4.85
N ALA A 132 -12.18 11.24 4.17
CA ALA A 132 -11.30 10.06 4.25
C ALA A 132 -10.56 9.97 5.59
N VAL A 133 -10.29 11.13 6.17
CA VAL A 133 -9.70 11.28 7.50
C VAL A 133 -10.84 11.54 8.49
N PHE A 134 -10.90 10.77 9.56
CA PHE A 134 -12.00 10.83 10.51
C PHE A 134 -11.51 10.72 11.95
N ARG A 135 -12.32 11.18 12.90
CA ARG A 135 -12.08 11.00 14.34
C ARG A 135 -13.10 10.02 14.91
N VAL A 136 -12.66 9.16 15.81
CA VAL A 136 -13.44 8.09 16.44
C VAL A 136 -13.86 8.54 17.83
N ALA A 137 -15.16 8.62 18.11
CA ALA A 137 -15.65 8.78 19.47
C ALA A 137 -15.85 7.42 20.16
N GLU A 138 -15.83 7.40 21.50
CA GLU A 138 -16.00 6.19 22.33
C GLU A 138 -17.32 5.43 22.09
N ASN A 139 -18.31 6.05 21.46
CA ASN A 139 -19.61 5.45 21.22
C ASN A 139 -19.89 5.21 19.73
N GLU A 140 -18.83 5.17 18.92
CA GLU A 140 -18.91 5.03 17.47
C GLU A 140 -18.23 3.76 16.96
N ALA A 141 -18.78 3.25 15.86
CA ALA A 141 -18.18 2.21 15.04
C ALA A 141 -18.22 2.63 13.58
N PHE A 142 -17.17 2.26 12.85
CA PHE A 142 -17.02 2.49 11.42
C PHE A 142 -17.13 1.14 10.73
N VAL A 143 -18.16 0.98 9.92
CA VAL A 143 -18.54 -0.32 9.34
C VAL A 143 -18.32 -0.28 7.83
N GLN A 144 -17.71 -1.32 7.28
CA GLN A 144 -17.50 -1.51 5.85
C GLN A 144 -18.12 -2.85 5.45
N ILE A 145 -19.04 -2.84 4.50
CA ILE A 145 -19.68 -4.04 3.93
C ILE A 145 -19.07 -4.26 2.54
N VAL A 146 -18.29 -5.32 2.37
CA VAL A 146 -17.43 -5.53 1.21
C VAL A 146 -17.80 -6.82 0.49
N ASN A 147 -18.15 -6.70 -0.78
CA ASN A 147 -18.21 -7.84 -1.69
C ASN A 147 -16.78 -8.23 -2.04
N LEU A 148 -16.42 -9.49 -1.78
CA LEU A 148 -15.08 -9.97 -2.09
C LEU A 148 -14.81 -9.79 -3.60
N PRO A 149 -13.66 -9.21 -3.96
CA PRO A 149 -13.30 -9.00 -5.36
C PRO A 149 -12.94 -10.33 -6.03
N PRO A 150 -12.78 -10.35 -7.37
CA PRO A 150 -12.16 -11.47 -8.07
C PRO A 150 -10.79 -11.86 -7.48
N SER A 151 -10.34 -13.08 -7.79
CA SER A 151 -9.04 -13.62 -7.36
C SER A 151 -7.91 -12.64 -7.65
N ALA A 152 -7.01 -12.46 -6.68
CA ALA A 152 -5.89 -11.52 -6.78
C ALA A 152 -4.73 -11.91 -5.86
N ALA A 153 -3.59 -11.22 -6.00
CA ALA A 153 -2.42 -11.49 -5.17
C ALA A 153 -2.57 -11.07 -3.72
N TYR A 154 -3.38 -10.03 -3.46
CA TYR A 154 -3.61 -9.53 -2.11
C TYR A 154 -4.92 -8.75 -2.01
N LEU A 155 -5.61 -8.93 -0.89
CA LEU A 155 -6.68 -8.05 -0.41
C LEU A 155 -6.46 -7.85 1.08
N GLY A 156 -6.52 -6.61 1.54
CA GLY A 156 -6.44 -6.27 2.96
C GLY A 156 -7.15 -4.96 3.28
N SER A 157 -7.66 -4.84 4.51
CA SER A 157 -8.28 -3.67 5.10
C SER A 157 -7.58 -3.37 6.43
N GLN A 158 -7.14 -2.13 6.61
CA GLN A 158 -6.45 -1.67 7.82
C GLN A 158 -6.74 -0.19 8.04
N SER A 159 -6.94 0.18 9.30
CA SER A 159 -6.97 1.56 9.76
C SER A 159 -5.66 1.97 10.43
N TYR A 160 -5.39 3.26 10.33
CA TYR A 160 -4.17 3.89 10.81
C TYR A 160 -4.53 5.11 11.61
N VAL A 161 -3.77 5.42 12.67
CA VAL A 161 -3.69 6.80 13.14
C VAL A 161 -2.87 7.57 12.12
N PHE A 162 -3.54 8.46 11.40
CA PHE A 162 -2.99 9.28 10.34
C PHE A 162 -2.25 10.48 10.90
N THR A 163 -2.91 11.26 11.76
CA THR A 163 -2.28 12.38 12.47
C THR A 163 -2.66 12.39 13.94
N ARG A 164 -1.78 12.97 14.75
CA ARG A 164 -1.96 13.12 16.20
C ARG A 164 -1.63 14.55 16.61
N ASP A 165 -2.43 15.11 17.52
CA ASP A 165 -2.02 16.32 18.23
C ASP A 165 -0.96 15.96 19.28
N VAL A 166 0.15 16.68 19.25
CA VAL A 166 1.25 16.51 20.21
C VAL A 166 1.36 17.70 21.16
N GLY A 167 0.46 18.69 21.02
CA GLY A 167 0.45 19.88 21.85
C GLY A 167 1.82 20.55 21.91
N TYR A 168 2.50 20.61 20.75
CA TYR A 168 3.95 20.78 20.59
C TYR A 168 4.55 21.94 21.36
N TYR A 169 3.79 23.01 21.66
CA TYR A 169 4.31 24.18 22.37
C TYR A 169 3.74 24.33 23.78
N GLU A 170 4.60 24.56 24.77
CA GLU A 170 4.20 25.26 25.99
C GLU A 170 4.25 26.77 25.77
N ASP A 171 3.15 27.46 26.10
CA ASP A 171 3.12 28.91 26.19
C ASP A 171 3.83 29.36 27.47
N GLN A 172 5.08 29.79 27.35
CA GLN A 172 5.86 30.39 28.44
C GLN A 172 5.88 31.93 28.36
N GLY A 173 4.78 32.53 27.88
CA GLY A 173 4.48 33.96 28.02
C GLY A 173 5.07 34.88 26.94
N ASP A 174 6.27 34.59 26.41
CA ASP A 174 6.89 35.36 25.32
C ASP A 174 7.59 34.47 24.26
N GLU A 175 7.66 33.15 24.46
CA GLU A 175 8.34 32.19 23.57
C GLU A 175 7.59 30.85 23.58
N LEU A 176 7.29 30.31 22.40
CA LEU A 176 6.71 28.98 22.23
C LEU A 176 7.85 27.96 22.31
N THR A 177 7.84 27.09 23.33
CA THR A 177 8.92 26.10 23.55
C THR A 177 8.42 24.69 23.18
N PRO A 178 9.12 23.92 22.32
CA PRO A 178 8.75 22.55 22.01
C PRO A 178 8.72 21.66 23.26
N LYS A 179 7.58 21.01 23.56
CA LYS A 179 7.44 20.00 24.63
C LYS A 179 8.39 18.81 24.47
N CYS A 180 8.83 18.55 23.24
CA CYS A 180 9.81 17.51 22.92
C CYS A 180 11.20 17.74 23.55
N SER A 181 11.47 18.94 24.10
CA SER A 181 12.72 19.20 24.86
C SER A 181 12.82 18.45 26.19
N GLU A 182 11.73 17.89 26.71
CA GLU A 182 11.75 17.06 27.93
C GLU A 182 11.95 15.56 27.65
N LEU A 183 11.74 15.10 26.40
CA LEU A 183 11.95 13.71 25.99
C LEU A 183 13.45 13.33 25.90
N ASP A 184 14.35 14.30 26.06
CA ASP A 184 15.80 14.17 25.83
C ASP A 184 16.66 14.33 27.11
N SER A 185 16.12 14.03 28.30
CA SER A 185 16.89 14.17 29.55
C SER A 185 17.26 12.86 30.27
N GLU A 186 16.62 11.73 29.94
CA GLU A 186 16.91 10.45 30.60
C GLU A 186 17.41 9.33 29.67
N ALA A 187 17.38 9.53 28.35
CA ALA A 187 17.74 8.51 27.39
C ALA A 187 18.70 9.10 26.33
N ASN A 188 19.92 8.57 26.24
CA ASN A 188 20.95 8.94 25.25
C ASN A 188 20.52 8.53 23.81
N TYR A 189 19.39 9.01 23.32
CA TYR A 189 18.94 8.77 21.95
C TYR A 189 19.10 10.05 21.14
N ASP A 190 19.48 9.93 19.87
CA ASP A 190 19.23 11.00 18.91
C ASP A 190 17.71 11.22 18.90
N PRO A 191 17.23 12.46 19.04
CA PRO A 191 15.80 12.71 19.02
C PRO A 191 15.24 12.20 17.69
N PRO A 192 14.06 11.54 17.68
CA PRO A 192 13.46 11.05 16.44
C PRO A 192 13.42 12.20 15.42
N THR A 193 13.62 11.90 14.14
CA THR A 193 13.73 12.89 13.04
C THR A 193 12.59 13.91 13.02
N VAL A 194 11.46 13.59 13.67
CA VAL A 194 10.25 14.41 13.93
C VAL A 194 10.50 15.59 14.89
N CYS A 195 11.57 15.56 15.69
CA CYS A 195 12.02 16.67 16.54
C CYS A 195 13.08 17.55 15.85
N ASN A 196 13.40 17.28 14.59
CA ASN A 196 14.32 18.11 13.84
C ASN A 196 13.59 19.38 13.35
N PRO A 197 13.93 20.58 13.85
CA PRO A 197 13.34 21.84 13.37
C PRO A 197 13.61 22.12 11.88
N ASP A 198 14.49 21.35 11.23
CA ASP A 198 14.72 21.39 9.79
C ASP A 198 13.62 20.68 8.95
N TYR A 199 12.64 19.98 9.55
CA TYR A 199 11.45 19.44 8.88
C TYR A 199 10.21 20.31 9.21
N PRO A 200 9.85 21.28 8.35
CA PRO A 200 8.91 22.35 8.69
C PRO A 200 7.46 22.03 8.29
N GLU A 201 7.03 20.77 8.32
CA GLU A 201 5.64 20.40 8.00
C GLU A 201 4.64 20.67 9.13
N PHE A 202 5.07 21.39 10.16
CA PHE A 202 4.20 21.85 11.23
C PHE A 202 3.36 23.04 10.77
N ASP A 203 2.09 22.78 10.49
CA ASP A 203 1.06 23.82 10.50
C ASP A 203 0.83 24.33 11.93
N SER A 204 0.25 25.52 12.04
CA SER A 204 -0.26 26.24 13.21
C SER A 204 -1.15 25.44 14.18
N THR A 205 -1.33 24.15 13.95
CA THR A 205 -2.30 23.25 14.59
C THR A 205 -1.67 22.23 15.56
N ASN A 206 -0.37 22.27 15.84
CA ASN A 206 0.34 21.36 16.76
C ASN A 206 0.27 19.85 16.41
N ARG A 207 -0.16 19.48 15.20
CA ARG A 207 -0.32 18.08 14.77
C ARG A 207 0.87 17.56 13.97
N ILE A 208 1.12 16.26 14.08
CA ILE A 208 2.11 15.53 13.29
C ILE A 208 1.48 14.38 12.51
N SER A 209 2.12 14.02 11.39
CA SER A 209 1.83 12.77 10.67
C SER A 209 2.50 11.60 11.39
N VAL A 210 1.70 10.62 11.82
CA VAL A 210 2.16 9.39 12.47
C VAL A 210 1.97 8.19 11.52
N PHE A 211 0.94 8.24 10.67
CA PHE A 211 0.55 7.21 9.70
C PHE A 211 0.94 5.78 10.10
N SER A 212 0.32 5.34 11.19
CA SER A 212 0.72 4.15 11.94
C SER A 212 -0.45 3.21 12.13
N SER A 213 -0.25 1.91 11.85
CA SER A 213 -1.30 0.90 12.01
C SER A 213 -1.79 0.83 13.46
N ILE A 214 -3.07 0.54 13.64
CA ILE A 214 -3.71 0.45 14.98
C ILE A 214 -3.78 -0.97 15.54
N GLY A 215 -3.45 -1.97 14.72
CA GLY A 215 -3.50 -3.39 15.07
C GLY A 215 -3.18 -4.26 13.85
N ASP A 216 -3.49 -5.55 13.93
CA ASP A 216 -3.33 -6.49 12.82
C ASP A 216 -4.27 -6.09 11.65
N ALA A 217 -3.84 -6.34 10.41
CA ALA A 217 -4.67 -6.09 9.23
C ALA A 217 -5.62 -7.27 8.98
N ILE A 218 -6.80 -6.98 8.43
CA ILE A 218 -7.77 -7.99 8.03
C ILE A 218 -7.67 -8.19 6.53
N ASN A 219 -7.45 -9.41 6.05
CA ASN A 219 -7.09 -9.70 4.65
C ASN A 219 -7.81 -10.93 4.12
N TYR A 220 -7.60 -11.22 2.83
CA TYR A 220 -8.27 -12.34 2.16
C TYR A 220 -8.02 -13.67 2.84
N GLU A 221 -6.77 -13.93 3.24
CA GLU A 221 -6.46 -15.12 3.98
C GLU A 221 -7.34 -15.06 5.24
N GLU A 222 -7.22 -14.02 6.12
CA GLU A 222 -8.16 -13.59 7.21
C GLU A 222 -9.54 -14.23 7.13
N ILE A 223 -10.14 -13.89 6.01
CA ILE A 223 -11.49 -14.17 5.63
C ILE A 223 -11.71 -15.65 5.31
N HIS A 224 -10.80 -16.25 4.53
CA HIS A 224 -10.88 -17.62 4.04
C HIS A 224 -10.67 -18.71 5.11
N GLU A 225 -9.68 -18.64 6.02
CA GLU A 225 -9.62 -19.66 7.11
C GLU A 225 -10.79 -19.53 8.09
N ARG A 226 -11.37 -18.33 8.26
CA ARG A 226 -12.55 -18.17 9.13
C ARG A 226 -13.76 -18.89 8.54
N ASP A 227 -13.95 -18.82 7.23
CA ASP A 227 -14.93 -19.61 6.50
C ASP A 227 -14.44 -19.91 5.08
N GLU A 228 -14.17 -21.19 4.78
CA GLU A 228 -13.72 -21.64 3.46
C GLU A 228 -14.75 -21.33 2.35
N ALA A 229 -16.01 -21.04 2.70
CA ALA A 229 -17.02 -20.58 1.74
C ALA A 229 -16.83 -19.11 1.31
N LEU A 230 -16.03 -18.32 2.04
CA LEU A 230 -15.60 -16.98 1.65
C LEU A 230 -14.37 -17.08 0.75
N ASP A 231 -14.62 -17.50 -0.48
CA ASP A 231 -13.61 -17.50 -1.54
C ASP A 231 -13.68 -16.18 -2.34
N TRP A 232 -12.65 -15.91 -3.14
CA TRP A 232 -12.60 -14.77 -4.02
C TRP A 232 -13.84 -14.68 -4.91
N GLY A 233 -14.43 -13.50 -4.99
CA GLY A 233 -15.63 -13.25 -5.78
C GLY A 233 -16.85 -14.05 -5.33
N GLY A 234 -16.85 -14.59 -4.10
CA GLY A 234 -17.80 -15.59 -3.62
C GLY A 234 -18.67 -15.21 -2.42
N GLY A 235 -18.59 -13.97 -1.90
CA GLY A 235 -19.41 -13.57 -0.75
C GLY A 235 -19.22 -12.12 -0.29
N THR A 236 -19.93 -11.77 0.78
CA THR A 236 -19.83 -10.47 1.45
C THR A 236 -19.26 -10.61 2.86
N VAL A 237 -18.35 -9.70 3.23
CA VAL A 237 -17.80 -9.58 4.59
C VAL A 237 -18.08 -8.21 5.18
N VAL A 238 -18.04 -8.12 6.52
CA VAL A 238 -18.28 -6.88 7.25
C VAL A 238 -17.08 -6.58 8.14
N PHE A 239 -16.39 -5.47 7.88
CA PHE A 239 -15.33 -4.94 8.75
C PHE A 239 -15.92 -3.91 9.71
N ILE A 240 -15.60 -4.01 11.00
CA ILE A 240 -16.03 -3.07 12.04
C ILE A 240 -14.81 -2.53 12.77
N THR A 241 -14.50 -1.25 12.59
CA THR A 241 -13.45 -0.54 13.34
C THR A 241 -14.08 0.24 14.49
N THR A 242 -13.72 -0.07 15.74
CA THR A 242 -14.25 0.64 16.92
C THR A 242 -13.34 0.49 18.13
N HIS A 243 -13.37 1.48 19.03
CA HIS A 243 -12.81 1.37 20.37
C HIS A 243 -13.73 0.63 21.35
N ASN A 244 -15.04 0.61 21.05
CA ASN A 244 -16.04 0.18 22.00
C ASN A 244 -16.38 -1.29 21.80
N LYS A 245 -15.81 -2.13 22.66
CA LYS A 245 -16.05 -3.56 22.68
C LYS A 245 -17.52 -3.90 22.86
N ALA A 246 -18.22 -3.23 23.78
CA ALA A 246 -19.64 -3.46 24.00
C ALA A 246 -20.48 -3.12 22.76
N LEU A 247 -20.09 -2.10 21.99
CA LEU A 247 -20.74 -1.77 20.71
C LEU A 247 -20.46 -2.81 19.63
N ALA A 248 -19.21 -3.29 19.51
CA ALA A 248 -18.88 -4.35 18.55
C ALA A 248 -19.69 -5.65 18.84
N ASP A 249 -19.70 -6.08 20.10
CA ASP A 249 -20.43 -7.27 20.55
C ASP A 249 -21.95 -7.10 20.31
N GLU A 250 -22.47 -5.90 20.53
CA GLU A 250 -23.89 -5.60 20.30
C GLU A 250 -24.26 -5.60 18.82
N LEU A 251 -23.42 -5.03 17.94
CA LEU A 251 -23.65 -5.05 16.49
C LEU A 251 -23.61 -6.49 15.96
N ALA A 252 -22.66 -7.31 16.40
CA ALA A 252 -22.59 -8.72 16.04
C ALA A 252 -23.84 -9.49 16.49
N ARG A 253 -24.31 -9.25 17.73
CA ARG A 253 -25.53 -9.87 18.25
C ARG A 253 -26.78 -9.46 17.46
N GLU A 254 -26.95 -8.16 17.17
CA GLU A 254 -28.08 -7.66 16.38
C GLU A 254 -28.09 -8.22 14.95
N ALA A 255 -26.91 -8.47 14.35
CA ALA A 255 -26.81 -9.15 13.05
C ALA A 255 -27.28 -10.61 13.14
N SER A 256 -26.79 -11.34 14.14
CA SER A 256 -27.17 -12.74 14.40
C SER A 256 -28.67 -12.88 14.66
N ASP A 257 -29.26 -11.98 15.46
CA ASP A 257 -30.70 -11.94 15.74
C ASP A 257 -31.55 -11.65 14.48
N ALA A 258 -30.98 -10.95 13.49
CA ALA A 258 -31.58 -10.73 12.18
C ALA A 258 -31.41 -11.91 11.21
N GLY A 259 -30.70 -12.97 11.63
CA GLY A 259 -30.43 -14.17 10.84
C GLY A 259 -29.22 -14.06 9.91
N LEU A 260 -28.39 -13.03 10.08
CA LEU A 260 -27.14 -12.86 9.36
C LEU A 260 -26.03 -13.67 10.06
N ASP A 261 -25.07 -14.16 9.29
CA ASP A 261 -23.98 -14.98 9.82
C ASP A 261 -22.91 -14.09 10.48
N GLU A 262 -22.80 -14.19 11.80
CA GLU A 262 -21.77 -13.48 12.58
C GLU A 262 -20.35 -13.85 12.16
N GLY A 263 -20.14 -15.01 11.53
CA GLY A 263 -18.86 -15.43 10.97
C GLY A 263 -18.36 -14.53 9.82
N ARG A 264 -19.25 -13.70 9.24
CA ARG A 264 -18.90 -12.68 8.23
C ARG A 264 -18.35 -11.38 8.84
N ILE A 265 -18.39 -11.22 10.17
CA ILE A 265 -18.00 -9.98 10.84
C ILE A 265 -16.55 -10.09 11.33
N PHE A 266 -15.77 -9.08 11.00
CA PHE A 266 -14.37 -8.93 11.39
C PHE A 266 -14.21 -7.60 12.12
N ILE A 267 -13.71 -7.65 13.36
CA ILE A 267 -13.61 -6.48 14.22
C ILE A 267 -12.14 -6.04 14.26
N GLU A 268 -11.89 -4.79 13.87
CA GLU A 268 -10.61 -4.10 14.05
C GLU A 268 -10.68 -3.27 15.34
N GLU A 269 -9.88 -3.66 16.32
CA GLU A 269 -9.88 -3.06 17.65
C GLU A 269 -9.09 -1.74 17.66
N VAL A 270 -9.71 -0.66 18.14
CA VAL A 270 -9.03 0.61 18.43
C VAL A 270 -8.65 0.62 19.91
N TYR A 271 -7.37 0.57 20.25
CA TYR A 271 -6.90 0.44 21.63
C TYR A 271 -6.75 1.78 22.38
N ASP A 272 -6.53 1.69 23.70
CA ASP A 272 -6.41 2.84 24.62
C ASP A 272 -5.14 3.70 24.40
N ASN A 273 -4.23 3.30 23.50
CA ASN A 273 -3.06 4.11 23.11
C ASN A 273 -3.39 5.21 22.08
N THR A 274 -4.68 5.43 21.82
CA THR A 274 -5.21 6.45 20.92
C THR A 274 -6.00 7.53 21.67
N SER A 275 -5.97 8.75 21.15
CA SER A 275 -6.71 9.89 21.67
C SER A 275 -8.08 10.01 20.99
N LEU A 276 -9.13 9.49 21.62
CA LEU A 276 -10.47 9.46 21.04
C LEU A 276 -11.22 10.79 21.19
N GLY A 277 -12.31 10.93 20.43
CA GLY A 277 -13.23 12.06 20.52
C GLY A 277 -13.55 12.67 19.16
N LYS A 278 -14.16 13.86 19.18
CA LYS A 278 -14.48 14.64 17.97
C LYS A 278 -13.76 16.00 17.94
N GLY A 279 -13.01 16.32 19.01
CA GLY A 279 -12.33 17.60 19.19
C GLY A 279 -11.02 17.70 18.41
N GLU A 280 -10.42 18.88 18.41
CA GLU A 280 -9.16 19.17 17.70
C GLU A 280 -7.94 18.40 18.24
N ASP A 281 -7.99 18.01 19.52
CA ASP A 281 -6.92 17.25 20.18
C ASP A 281 -7.02 15.73 19.94
N SER A 282 -8.09 15.25 19.30
CA SER A 282 -8.28 13.82 19.04
C SER A 282 -7.42 13.33 17.87
N ASP A 283 -6.99 12.08 17.92
CA ASP A 283 -6.31 11.40 16.82
C ASP A 283 -7.22 11.36 15.59
N GLU A 284 -6.60 11.55 14.44
CA GLU A 284 -7.24 11.39 13.15
C GLU A 284 -6.83 10.05 12.56
N PHE A 285 -7.82 9.34 12.06
CA PHE A 285 -7.70 8.00 11.50
C PHE A 285 -7.93 8.04 10.01
N ILE A 286 -7.34 7.08 9.30
CA ILE A 286 -7.64 6.77 7.90
C ILE A 286 -7.76 5.25 7.76
N SER A 287 -8.74 4.78 6.99
CA SER A 287 -8.86 3.36 6.64
C SER A 287 -8.45 3.16 5.20
N LEU A 288 -7.68 2.11 4.92
CA LEU A 288 -7.20 1.76 3.59
C LEU A 288 -7.58 0.31 3.29
N ILE A 289 -8.25 0.10 2.17
CA ILE A 289 -8.40 -1.20 1.53
C ILE A 289 -7.37 -1.27 0.40
N ARG A 290 -6.53 -2.30 0.40
CA ARG A 290 -5.64 -2.64 -0.71
C ARG A 290 -6.17 -3.87 -1.42
N TYR A 291 -6.28 -3.77 -2.74
CA TYR A 291 -6.61 -4.89 -3.63
C TYR A 291 -5.57 -4.87 -4.76
N ALA A 292 -4.65 -5.82 -4.73
CA ALA A 292 -3.47 -5.82 -5.58
C ALA A 292 -3.49 -6.99 -6.55
N LEU A 293 -3.25 -6.67 -7.82
CA LEU A 293 -2.93 -7.63 -8.88
C LEU A 293 -3.99 -8.73 -9.06
N PRO A 294 -5.17 -8.35 -9.60
CA PRO A 294 -6.21 -9.31 -9.99
C PRO A 294 -5.68 -10.37 -10.95
N GLU A 295 -6.12 -11.62 -10.82
CA GLU A 295 -5.88 -12.72 -11.77
C GLU A 295 -6.62 -12.51 -13.10
N ASP A 296 -7.69 -11.71 -13.10
CA ASP A 296 -8.32 -11.15 -14.28
C ASP A 296 -8.34 -9.63 -14.14
N GLU A 297 -7.46 -8.95 -14.87
CA GLU A 297 -7.31 -7.50 -14.80
C GLU A 297 -8.60 -6.77 -15.17
N ALA A 298 -9.34 -7.25 -16.17
CA ALA A 298 -10.58 -6.62 -16.61
C ALA A 298 -11.66 -6.76 -15.53
N ALA A 299 -11.78 -7.94 -14.92
CA ALA A 299 -12.71 -8.16 -13.82
C ALA A 299 -12.35 -7.33 -12.57
N GLY A 300 -11.06 -7.29 -12.22
CA GLY A 300 -10.60 -6.47 -11.10
C GLY A 300 -10.78 -4.96 -11.33
N ASN A 301 -10.54 -4.48 -12.56
CA ASN A 301 -10.79 -3.08 -12.93
C ASN A 301 -12.29 -2.76 -12.90
N ALA A 302 -13.15 -3.68 -13.36
CA ALA A 302 -14.60 -3.53 -13.25
C ALA A 302 -15.07 -3.45 -11.78
N TRP A 303 -14.53 -4.31 -10.91
CA TRP A 303 -14.84 -4.30 -9.48
C TRP A 303 -14.45 -2.96 -8.81
N LYS A 304 -13.25 -2.43 -9.11
CA LYS A 304 -12.80 -1.10 -8.63
C LYS A 304 -13.63 0.05 -9.21
N ALA A 305 -14.03 -0.03 -10.48
CA ALA A 305 -14.87 0.98 -11.12
C ALA A 305 -16.25 1.04 -10.44
N ASN A 306 -16.79 -0.11 -10.05
CA ASN A 306 -18.06 -0.26 -9.33
C ASN A 306 -17.88 -0.27 -7.80
N ARG A 307 -16.78 0.28 -7.27
CA ARG A 307 -16.46 0.29 -5.83
C ARG A 307 -17.59 0.74 -4.92
N SER A 308 -18.42 1.71 -5.30
CA SER A 308 -19.54 2.20 -4.47
C SER A 308 -20.71 1.22 -4.40
N GLU A 309 -20.77 0.26 -5.31
CA GLU A 309 -21.67 -0.88 -5.24
C GLU A 309 -20.99 -2.04 -4.49
N ASN A 310 -19.68 -2.22 -4.62
CA ASN A 310 -18.95 -3.33 -3.99
C ASN A 310 -18.52 -3.08 -2.53
N ILE A 311 -18.43 -1.83 -2.11
CA ILE A 311 -17.98 -1.41 -0.77
C ILE A 311 -18.95 -0.35 -0.28
N LEU A 312 -19.74 -0.71 0.73
CA LEU A 312 -20.61 0.22 1.43
C LEU A 312 -19.96 0.58 2.76
N THR A 313 -19.91 1.85 3.11
CA THR A 313 -19.29 2.33 4.34
C THR A 313 -20.34 3.03 5.20
N TYR A 314 -20.26 2.90 6.51
CA TYR A 314 -21.22 3.46 7.44
C TYR A 314 -20.53 3.96 8.70
N ARG A 315 -21.01 5.08 9.23
CA ARG A 315 -20.74 5.53 10.60
C ARG A 315 -21.94 5.16 11.46
N VAL A 316 -21.69 4.43 12.53
CA VAL A 316 -22.71 3.99 13.49
C VAL A 316 -22.42 4.63 14.83
N THR A 317 -23.38 5.34 15.40
CA THR A 317 -23.28 5.92 16.75
C THR A 317 -24.33 5.29 17.65
N ALA A 318 -23.92 4.80 18.81
CA ALA A 318 -24.84 4.32 19.84
C ALA A 318 -24.93 5.33 20.99
N SER A 319 -26.15 5.70 21.41
CA SER A 319 -26.33 6.70 22.48
C SER A 319 -26.45 6.08 23.88
N ASP A 320 -26.70 4.78 23.96
CA ASP A 320 -27.06 4.06 25.18
C ASP A 320 -26.27 2.74 25.39
N VAL A 321 -25.35 2.40 24.48
CA VAL A 321 -24.40 1.31 24.67
C VAL A 321 -23.25 1.84 25.55
N GLY A 322 -22.89 1.08 26.58
CA GLY A 322 -21.79 1.45 27.47
C GLY A 322 -20.48 1.64 26.71
N SER A 323 -19.61 2.52 27.19
CA SER A 323 -18.23 2.63 26.70
C SER A 323 -17.37 1.61 27.44
N GLU A 324 -16.96 0.56 26.72
CA GLU A 324 -15.98 -0.43 27.19
C GLU A 324 -14.85 -0.50 26.16
N GLY A 325 -13.68 0.04 26.51
CA GLY A 325 -12.48 -0.02 25.67
C GLY A 325 -11.85 -1.42 25.63
N TYR A 326 -10.99 -1.65 24.64
CA TYR A 326 -10.19 -2.88 24.53
C TYR A 326 -8.97 -2.90 25.48
N GLY A 327 -8.67 -1.78 26.16
CA GLY A 327 -7.52 -1.67 27.03
C GLY A 327 -6.25 -1.30 26.26
N ALA A 328 -5.11 -1.42 26.94
CA ALA A 328 -3.81 -1.22 26.29
C ALA A 328 -3.59 -2.29 25.20
N PRO A 329 -3.02 -1.90 24.04
CA PRO A 329 -2.72 -2.84 22.96
C PRO A 329 -1.76 -3.93 23.45
N PHE A 330 -2.18 -5.18 23.31
CA PHE A 330 -1.38 -6.39 23.52
C PHE A 330 -0.63 -6.40 24.86
N PRO A 331 -1.34 -6.55 26.00
CA PRO A 331 -0.77 -6.41 27.34
C PRO A 331 0.38 -7.41 27.63
N ASP A 332 0.42 -8.53 26.91
CA ASP A 332 1.44 -9.57 27.04
C ASP A 332 2.49 -9.54 25.90
N ASN A 333 2.36 -8.65 24.89
CA ASN A 333 3.32 -8.50 23.80
C ASN A 333 3.82 -7.05 23.66
N PRO A 334 5.10 -6.77 23.98
CA PRO A 334 5.64 -5.40 23.93
C PRO A 334 5.53 -4.77 22.54
N THR A 335 5.57 -5.55 21.46
CA THR A 335 5.45 -5.03 20.09
C THR A 335 4.03 -4.63 19.72
N GLY A 336 3.00 -5.12 20.40
CA GLY A 336 1.64 -4.73 20.04
C GLY A 336 1.07 -5.47 18.83
N TYR A 337 1.51 -6.67 18.51
CA TYR A 337 0.99 -7.45 17.39
C TYR A 337 1.13 -8.95 17.62
N ALA A 338 0.63 -9.81 16.73
CA ALA A 338 1.00 -11.22 16.76
C ALA A 338 2.52 -11.39 16.52
N GLU A 339 3.22 -12.18 17.35
CA GLU A 339 4.63 -12.51 17.10
C GLU A 339 4.74 -13.33 15.82
N LYS A 340 5.56 -12.87 14.87
CA LYS A 340 5.82 -13.57 13.61
C LYS A 340 6.78 -14.74 13.83
N GLU A 341 6.47 -15.89 13.26
CA GLU A 341 7.38 -17.03 13.07
C GLU A 341 8.16 -16.82 11.75
N SER A 342 9.50 -16.79 11.78
CA SER A 342 10.29 -16.65 10.54
C SER A 342 10.27 -17.93 9.70
N THR A 343 9.95 -17.82 8.41
CA THR A 343 10.40 -18.76 7.37
C THR A 343 11.73 -18.27 6.84
N ASP A 344 12.83 -18.72 7.43
CA ASP A 344 14.16 -18.32 6.95
C ASP A 344 14.34 -18.75 5.49
N VAL A 345 14.68 -17.80 4.63
CA VAL A 345 15.30 -18.12 3.35
C VAL A 345 16.74 -18.49 3.67
N GLU A 346 16.99 -19.78 3.91
CA GLU A 346 18.32 -20.23 4.25
C GLU A 346 19.31 -19.93 3.11
N ASP A 347 20.41 -19.23 3.42
CA ASP A 347 21.57 -19.11 2.52
C ASP A 347 22.27 -20.47 2.27
N GLY A 348 21.72 -21.58 2.78
CA GLY A 348 22.19 -22.94 2.53
C GLY A 348 22.23 -23.33 1.05
N GLN A 349 21.54 -22.58 0.18
CA GLN A 349 21.59 -22.73 -1.29
C GLN A 349 22.53 -21.73 -1.99
N GLY A 350 23.26 -20.90 -1.24
CA GLY A 350 24.20 -19.91 -1.78
C GLY A 350 23.52 -18.74 -2.50
N TYR A 351 22.32 -18.35 -2.06
CA TYR A 351 21.57 -17.24 -2.65
C TYR A 351 22.27 -15.89 -2.46
N ALA A 352 22.90 -15.65 -1.30
CA ALA A 352 23.65 -14.42 -1.07
C ALA A 352 24.90 -14.35 -1.98
N GLU A 353 25.62 -15.47 -2.15
CA GLU A 353 26.76 -15.55 -3.07
C GLU A 353 26.31 -15.32 -4.52
N SER A 354 25.23 -15.99 -4.93
CA SER A 354 24.67 -15.88 -6.28
C SER A 354 24.17 -14.45 -6.57
N LEU A 355 23.58 -13.76 -5.59
CA LEU A 355 23.10 -12.40 -5.78
C LEU A 355 24.26 -11.42 -5.95
N ASN A 356 25.31 -11.55 -5.15
CA ASN A 356 26.54 -10.77 -5.29
C ASN A 356 27.24 -11.03 -6.63
N GLU A 357 27.29 -12.30 -7.08
CA GLU A 357 27.84 -12.66 -8.38
C GLU A 357 27.03 -12.03 -9.52
N LEU A 358 25.69 -12.15 -9.48
CA LEU A 358 24.79 -11.57 -10.46
C LEU A 358 24.95 -10.04 -10.53
N GLY A 359 25.02 -9.38 -9.37
CA GLY A 359 25.27 -7.93 -9.28
C GLY A 359 26.62 -7.53 -9.86
N GLY A 360 27.67 -8.32 -9.61
CA GLY A 360 29.00 -8.13 -10.19
C GLY A 360 29.01 -8.24 -11.73
N ILE A 361 28.38 -9.28 -12.29
CA ILE A 361 28.28 -9.48 -13.74
C ILE A 361 27.58 -8.30 -14.42
N LEU A 362 26.44 -7.87 -13.88
CA LEU A 362 25.68 -6.74 -14.44
C LEU A 362 26.44 -5.42 -14.29
N LYS A 363 27.15 -5.23 -13.17
CA LYS A 363 28.03 -4.08 -12.96
C LYS A 363 29.14 -4.02 -14.00
N ASP A 364 29.86 -5.12 -14.21
CA ASP A 364 30.96 -5.20 -15.18
C ASP A 364 30.47 -4.92 -16.61
N TRP A 365 29.26 -5.38 -16.93
CA TRP A 365 28.62 -5.09 -18.20
C TRP A 365 28.29 -3.59 -18.36
N ILE A 366 27.72 -2.93 -17.33
CA ILE A 366 27.46 -1.47 -17.36
C ILE A 366 28.77 -0.70 -17.58
N ASP A 367 29.82 -1.08 -16.87
CA ASP A 367 31.13 -0.41 -16.95
C ASP A 367 31.78 -0.58 -18.34
N THR A 368 31.43 -1.65 -19.08
CA THR A 368 31.96 -1.94 -20.42
C THR A 368 31.16 -1.29 -21.53
N GLU A 369 29.83 -1.38 -21.48
CA GLU A 369 28.96 -1.01 -22.60
C GLU A 369 28.49 0.45 -22.58
N VAL A 370 28.51 1.12 -21.43
CA VAL A 370 28.12 2.54 -21.33
C VAL A 370 29.36 3.44 -21.49
N PRO A 371 29.49 4.27 -22.55
CA PRO A 371 30.77 4.91 -22.87
C PRO A 371 31.25 6.00 -21.88
N PRO A 372 32.57 6.06 -21.59
CA PRO A 372 33.26 7.04 -20.73
C PRO A 372 32.79 8.50 -20.79
N SER A 373 32.47 8.97 -21.99
CA SER A 373 32.15 10.36 -22.30
C SER A 373 30.73 10.79 -21.93
N TYR A 374 29.86 9.84 -21.57
CA TYR A 374 28.52 10.11 -21.07
C TYR A 374 28.47 10.13 -19.53
N HIS A 375 29.63 10.03 -18.86
CA HIS A 375 29.72 9.99 -17.41
C HIS A 375 29.95 11.38 -16.84
N LEU A 376 29.04 11.79 -15.97
CA LEU A 376 29.27 12.88 -15.03
C LEU A 376 29.51 12.24 -13.66
N ASN A 377 30.74 11.72 -13.45
CA ASN A 377 31.29 11.34 -12.15
C ASN A 377 30.53 10.30 -11.29
N ALA A 378 30.36 9.05 -11.75
CA ALA A 378 30.34 7.90 -10.83
C ALA A 378 30.73 6.57 -11.49
N ASP A 379 31.29 5.70 -10.65
CA ASP A 379 31.47 4.27 -10.89
C ASP A 379 30.12 3.57 -10.70
N ALA A 380 29.82 2.52 -11.49
CA ALA A 380 28.66 1.70 -11.20
C ALA A 380 28.81 1.08 -9.80
N SER A 381 27.80 1.22 -8.95
CA SER A 381 27.80 0.67 -7.60
C SER A 381 26.80 -0.47 -7.50
N ASN A 382 27.19 -1.52 -6.80
CA ASN A 382 26.29 -2.58 -6.36
C ASN A 382 25.92 -2.28 -4.91
N LEU A 383 24.72 -1.74 -4.69
CA LEU A 383 24.26 -1.29 -3.37
C LEU A 383 23.17 -2.22 -2.88
N GLU A 384 23.35 -2.79 -1.70
CA GLU A 384 22.26 -3.46 -1.00
C GLU A 384 21.17 -2.45 -0.67
N MET A 385 19.91 -2.82 -0.84
CA MET A 385 18.80 -2.03 -0.35
C MET A 385 18.74 -2.15 1.17
N ASP A 386 18.68 -1.02 1.84
CA ASP A 386 18.59 -0.95 3.29
C ASP A 386 17.21 -1.41 3.73
N ILE A 387 17.17 -2.25 4.75
CA ILE A 387 15.91 -2.57 5.42
C ILE A 387 15.49 -1.31 6.17
N SER A 388 14.25 -0.87 5.99
CA SER A 388 13.75 0.31 6.69
C SER A 388 13.79 0.13 8.22
N THR A 389 13.70 -1.10 8.71
CA THR A 389 13.51 -1.45 10.12
C THR A 389 14.80 -1.51 10.96
N GLU A 390 15.69 -0.53 10.85
CA GLU A 390 16.67 -0.28 11.90
C GLU A 390 16.29 0.99 12.68
N CYS A 391 15.50 0.85 13.76
CA CYS A 391 15.71 1.75 14.88
C CYS A 391 16.38 0.96 16.01
N GLN A 392 17.63 1.30 16.30
CA GLN A 392 18.28 0.92 17.54
C GLN A 392 17.65 1.73 18.69
N LEU A 393 16.57 1.21 19.28
CA LEU A 393 15.94 1.82 20.47
C LEU A 393 16.52 1.30 21.79
N THR A 394 17.63 0.57 21.76
CA THR A 394 18.39 0.18 22.95
C THR A 394 19.88 0.23 22.63
N GLY A 395 20.70 0.81 23.51
CA GLY A 395 22.16 0.71 23.46
C GLY A 395 22.72 -0.71 23.72
N ASP A 396 21.93 -1.73 23.41
CA ASP A 396 22.31 -3.14 23.31
C ASP A 396 22.11 -3.54 21.84
N ASP A 397 23.05 -4.30 21.28
CA ASP A 397 23.13 -4.68 19.85
C ASP A 397 21.96 -5.58 19.38
N THR A 398 20.83 -5.59 20.10
CA THR A 398 19.58 -6.26 19.75
C THR A 398 18.71 -5.33 18.90
N VAL A 399 18.75 -5.52 17.59
CA VAL A 399 17.85 -4.88 16.62
C VAL A 399 16.41 -5.30 16.92
N THR A 400 15.56 -4.34 17.30
CA THR A 400 14.10 -4.55 17.42
C THR A 400 13.44 -3.88 16.21
N PRO A 401 12.56 -4.56 15.46
CA PRO A 401 11.90 -3.95 14.30
C PRO A 401 11.04 -2.76 14.72
N CYS A 402 11.21 -1.60 14.07
CA CYS A 402 10.60 -0.33 14.51
C CYS A 402 9.59 0.31 13.54
N PHE A 403 9.09 -0.45 12.56
CA PHE A 403 7.85 -0.11 11.86
C PHE A 403 6.74 -1.02 12.36
N VAL A 404 6.41 -0.76 13.62
CA VAL A 404 5.44 -1.51 14.40
C VAL A 404 4.55 -0.43 14.99
N GLY A 405 3.34 -0.30 14.48
CA GLY A 405 2.51 0.88 14.70
C GLY A 405 2.32 1.26 16.16
N LYS A 406 2.27 0.30 17.09
CA LYS A 406 2.34 0.59 18.53
C LYS A 406 3.57 1.46 18.91
N VAL A 407 4.76 1.08 18.47
CA VAL A 407 6.02 1.79 18.75
C VAL A 407 5.99 3.18 18.13
N CYS A 408 5.50 3.31 16.89
CA CYS A 408 5.38 4.62 16.23
C CYS A 408 4.38 5.54 16.95
N LEU A 409 3.26 5.00 17.42
CA LEU A 409 2.28 5.75 18.19
C LEU A 409 2.82 6.23 19.53
N GLU A 410 3.59 5.40 20.23
CA GLU A 410 4.21 5.75 21.51
C GLU A 410 5.34 6.78 21.35
N ASN A 411 6.08 6.72 20.25
CA ASN A 411 7.24 7.58 19.99
C ASN A 411 6.94 8.77 19.06
N TYR A 412 5.69 8.96 18.67
CA TYR A 412 5.29 10.06 17.78
C TYR A 412 6.06 10.05 16.44
N ALA A 413 6.32 8.85 15.91
CA ALA A 413 7.09 8.64 14.69
C ALA A 413 6.18 8.28 13.51
N ASN A 414 6.53 8.75 12.32
CA ASN A 414 5.83 8.35 11.11
C ASN A 414 6.20 6.92 10.73
N CYS A 415 5.21 6.03 10.69
CA CYS A 415 5.39 4.62 10.36
C CYS A 415 5.20 4.32 8.86
N PHE A 416 4.98 5.32 8.02
CA PHE A 416 4.78 5.21 6.57
C PHE A 416 3.70 4.21 6.14
N GLY A 417 2.66 4.05 6.96
CA GLY A 417 1.59 3.09 6.71
C GLY A 417 2.05 1.64 6.88
N ASP A 418 2.92 1.40 7.86
CA ASP A 418 3.34 0.06 8.28
C ASP A 418 2.16 -0.89 8.46
N SER A 419 2.35 -2.17 8.13
CA SER A 419 1.35 -3.18 8.44
C SER A 419 2.05 -4.46 8.83
N GLN A 420 1.41 -5.26 9.70
CA GLN A 420 1.86 -6.62 9.97
C GLN A 420 2.02 -7.45 8.70
N ASP A 421 1.17 -7.18 7.73
CA ASP A 421 1.10 -7.96 6.50
C ASP A 421 2.27 -7.65 5.54
N THR A 422 3.11 -6.65 5.86
CA THR A 422 4.29 -6.27 5.05
C THR A 422 5.58 -6.52 5.86
N ASP A 423 6.29 -7.60 5.54
CA ASP A 423 7.47 -8.08 6.28
C ASP A 423 8.73 -7.25 6.10
N SER A 424 8.88 -6.58 4.96
CA SER A 424 10.03 -5.72 4.75
C SER A 424 9.66 -4.60 3.82
N TYR A 425 9.82 -3.37 4.29
CA TYR A 425 10.11 -2.26 3.41
C TYR A 425 11.62 -2.22 3.26
N ARG A 426 12.12 -2.47 2.05
CA ARG A 426 13.51 -2.16 1.74
C ARG A 426 13.54 -0.92 0.88
N PHE A 427 14.48 -0.04 1.15
CA PHE A 427 14.66 1.18 0.41
C PHE A 427 16.02 1.19 -0.27
N GLY A 428 16.03 1.58 -1.54
CA GLY A 428 17.25 1.77 -2.30
C GLY A 428 17.19 3.11 -3.00
N GLY A 429 18.25 3.91 -2.87
CA GLY A 429 18.41 5.11 -3.69
C GLY A 429 18.85 4.74 -5.10
N ILE A 430 18.05 5.08 -6.12
CA ILE A 430 18.51 5.05 -7.51
C ILE A 430 19.37 6.28 -7.80
N GLY A 431 19.02 7.42 -7.19
CA GLY A 431 19.61 8.71 -7.55
C GLY A 431 18.92 9.31 -8.78
N TRP A 432 19.70 9.97 -9.62
CA TRP A 432 19.23 10.64 -10.83
C TRP A 432 19.24 9.66 -12.00
N LEU A 433 18.09 9.48 -12.66
CA LEU A 433 17.98 8.61 -13.84
C LEU A 433 17.91 9.47 -15.11
N LEU A 434 19.04 9.64 -15.79
CA LEU A 434 19.09 10.34 -17.08
C LEU A 434 18.53 9.45 -18.20
N GLU A 435 18.17 10.04 -19.35
CA GLU A 435 17.53 9.36 -20.48
C GLU A 435 18.24 8.03 -20.85
N ARG A 436 19.58 8.03 -20.87
CA ARG A 436 20.40 6.89 -21.32
C ARG A 436 20.87 5.98 -20.21
N ASP A 437 20.53 6.26 -18.96
CA ASP A 437 20.95 5.48 -17.79
C ASP A 437 20.12 4.19 -17.70
N VAL A 438 20.78 3.10 -17.34
CA VAL A 438 20.13 1.80 -17.10
C VAL A 438 20.45 1.37 -15.68
N VAL A 439 19.42 0.95 -14.96
CA VAL A 439 19.52 0.44 -13.60
C VAL A 439 19.00 -0.98 -13.58
N PHE A 440 19.72 -1.87 -12.91
CA PHE A 440 19.24 -3.21 -12.60
C PHE A 440 18.88 -3.30 -11.12
N VAL A 441 17.66 -3.73 -10.84
CA VAL A 441 17.24 -4.12 -9.50
C VAL A 441 17.22 -5.63 -9.47
N ILE A 442 18.05 -6.21 -8.62
CA ILE A 442 18.23 -7.67 -8.53
C ILE A 442 17.85 -8.18 -7.16
N GLY A 443 17.26 -9.35 -7.09
CA GLY A 443 16.85 -9.92 -5.81
C GLY A 443 16.44 -11.37 -5.91
N VAL A 444 16.11 -11.93 -4.76
CA VAL A 444 15.54 -13.28 -4.64
C VAL A 444 14.02 -13.18 -4.71
N ASN A 445 13.41 -14.03 -5.51
CA ASN A 445 11.97 -14.13 -5.67
C ASN A 445 11.38 -14.92 -4.49
N HIS A 446 11.25 -14.25 -3.34
CA HIS A 446 10.84 -14.83 -2.07
C HIS A 446 9.46 -15.51 -2.11
N THR A 447 8.59 -15.13 -3.03
CA THR A 447 7.29 -15.80 -3.19
C THR A 447 7.41 -17.18 -3.83
N LYS A 448 8.37 -17.40 -4.76
CA LYS A 448 8.67 -18.76 -5.27
C LYS A 448 9.19 -19.70 -4.19
N LEU A 449 9.86 -19.14 -3.19
CA LEU A 449 10.41 -19.88 -2.06
C LEU A 449 9.36 -20.10 -0.94
N GLY A 450 8.14 -19.58 -1.10
CA GLY A 450 7.09 -19.64 -0.07
C GLY A 450 7.36 -18.74 1.13
N ALA A 451 8.31 -17.81 1.01
CA ALA A 451 8.74 -16.86 2.05
C ALA A 451 7.89 -15.57 2.05
N ALA A 452 7.14 -15.30 0.99
CA ALA A 452 6.18 -14.21 0.87
C ALA A 452 4.97 -14.66 0.02
N THR A 453 3.81 -14.03 0.20
CA THR A 453 2.63 -14.23 -0.67
C THR A 453 2.65 -13.30 -1.87
N TYR A 454 3.19 -12.09 -1.67
CA TYR A 454 3.28 -11.06 -2.69
C TYR A 454 4.59 -10.27 -2.54
N LEU A 455 5.27 -10.03 -3.65
CA LEU A 455 6.47 -9.20 -3.71
C LEU A 455 6.31 -8.14 -4.79
N SER A 456 6.58 -6.88 -4.43
CA SER A 456 6.54 -5.75 -5.36
C SER A 456 7.73 -4.82 -5.19
N LEU A 457 8.17 -4.27 -6.31
CA LEU A 457 9.05 -3.12 -6.40
C LEU A 457 8.22 -1.93 -6.85
N SER A 458 8.25 -0.86 -6.07
CA SER A 458 7.61 0.40 -6.42
C SER A 458 8.68 1.48 -6.51
N PHE A 459 8.60 2.28 -7.57
CA PHE A 459 9.54 3.34 -7.89
C PHE A 459 8.89 4.67 -7.54
N TYR A 460 9.53 5.42 -6.65
CA TYR A 460 9.00 6.67 -6.11
C TYR A 460 9.89 7.84 -6.50
N ASP A 461 9.26 8.98 -6.65
CA ASP A 461 9.94 10.24 -6.37
C ASP A 461 10.21 10.33 -4.86
N THR A 462 11.47 10.53 -4.49
CA THR A 462 11.92 10.58 -3.09
C THR A 462 11.39 11.79 -2.35
N VAL A 463 11.19 12.91 -3.05
CA VAL A 463 10.76 14.15 -2.41
C VAL A 463 9.30 14.03 -1.96
N ASP A 464 8.48 13.43 -2.83
CA ASP A 464 7.02 13.48 -2.72
C ASP A 464 6.39 12.12 -2.36
N ALA A 465 7.19 11.06 -2.20
CA ALA A 465 6.74 9.67 -2.01
C ALA A 465 5.64 9.24 -3.00
N TRP A 466 5.69 9.77 -4.22
CA TRP A 466 4.72 9.52 -5.28
C TRP A 466 5.17 8.34 -6.12
N GLY A 467 4.39 7.25 -6.09
CA GLY A 467 4.63 6.06 -6.91
C GLY A 467 4.51 6.39 -8.40
N LYS A 468 5.63 6.32 -9.12
CA LYS A 468 5.74 6.63 -10.55
C LYS A 468 5.62 5.40 -11.43
N ALA A 469 6.05 4.26 -10.91
CA ALA A 469 5.87 2.96 -11.55
C ALA A 469 5.99 1.84 -10.52
N ALA A 470 5.66 0.63 -10.95
CA ALA A 470 5.90 -0.57 -10.17
C ALA A 470 6.23 -1.75 -11.08
N SER A 471 6.91 -2.74 -10.53
CA SER A 471 7.06 -4.08 -11.10
C SER A 471 6.80 -5.08 -9.99
N SER A 472 6.24 -6.23 -10.32
CA SER A 472 5.88 -7.22 -9.32
C SER A 472 5.91 -8.63 -9.89
N GLN A 473 5.70 -9.62 -9.02
CA GLN A 473 5.61 -11.01 -9.44
C GLN A 473 4.57 -11.24 -10.53
N THR A 474 3.51 -10.42 -10.61
CA THR A 474 2.54 -10.36 -11.71
C THR A 474 2.62 -9.00 -12.41
N ASN A 475 2.84 -8.96 -13.72
CA ASN A 475 2.89 -7.69 -14.44
C ASN A 475 1.52 -7.38 -15.07
N GLY A 476 1.36 -6.20 -15.67
CA GLY A 476 0.10 -5.78 -16.29
C GLY A 476 -0.33 -6.62 -17.51
N THR A 477 0.48 -7.56 -18.00
CA THR A 477 0.19 -8.37 -19.20
C THR A 477 0.11 -9.87 -18.92
N ALA A 478 0.66 -10.33 -17.79
CA ALA A 478 0.76 -11.72 -17.40
C ALA A 478 0.13 -11.89 -16.01
N VAL A 479 -1.01 -12.58 -15.99
CA VAL A 479 -1.90 -12.64 -14.83
C VAL A 479 -1.77 -13.99 -14.09
N GLY A 480 -1.80 -13.93 -12.76
CA GLY A 480 -1.72 -15.07 -11.84
C GLY A 480 -0.35 -15.27 -11.19
N PHE A 481 -0.32 -15.82 -9.96
CA PHE A 481 0.85 -15.94 -9.06
C PHE A 481 2.13 -16.55 -9.68
N SER A 482 2.00 -17.30 -10.78
CA SER A 482 3.11 -17.94 -11.51
C SER A 482 3.59 -17.17 -12.74
N GLN A 483 3.03 -15.98 -13.01
CA GLN A 483 3.25 -15.18 -14.21
C GLN A 483 3.63 -13.76 -13.81
N GLY A 484 4.62 -13.15 -14.48
CA GLY A 484 4.99 -11.72 -14.34
C GLY A 484 6.49 -11.46 -14.31
N ASP A 485 6.87 -10.19 -14.06
CA ASP A 485 8.21 -9.66 -14.35
C ASP A 485 9.34 -10.31 -13.55
N PHE A 486 9.04 -10.97 -12.42
CA PHE A 486 10.09 -11.59 -11.60
C PHE A 486 10.42 -13.01 -12.04
N ASN A 487 9.50 -13.68 -12.74
CA ASN A 487 9.64 -15.11 -13.02
C ASN A 487 10.54 -15.34 -14.23
N GLY A 488 11.77 -15.82 -13.98
CA GLY A 488 12.74 -16.13 -15.04
C GLY A 488 13.41 -14.89 -15.64
N SER A 489 13.24 -13.73 -15.02
CA SER A 489 13.80 -12.49 -15.53
C SER A 489 15.32 -12.42 -15.44
N ALA A 490 15.93 -13.00 -14.40
CA ALA A 490 17.39 -13.05 -14.30
C ALA A 490 18.02 -13.78 -15.48
N GLU A 491 17.54 -14.99 -15.80
CA GLU A 491 18.01 -15.76 -16.96
C GLU A 491 17.73 -15.02 -18.28
N SER A 492 16.53 -14.44 -18.42
CA SER A 492 16.14 -13.68 -19.62
C SER A 492 17.05 -12.48 -19.88
N VAL A 493 17.31 -11.66 -18.85
CA VAL A 493 18.18 -10.47 -18.95
C VAL A 493 19.61 -10.88 -19.29
N LEU A 494 20.19 -11.86 -18.57
CA LEU A 494 21.53 -12.34 -18.89
C LEU A 494 21.61 -12.93 -20.30
N GLY A 495 20.56 -13.62 -20.75
CA GLY A 495 20.47 -14.18 -22.10
C GLY A 495 20.45 -13.09 -23.17
N ALA A 496 19.62 -12.05 -22.97
CA ALA A 496 19.53 -10.90 -23.88
C ALA A 496 20.84 -10.13 -23.98
N LEU A 497 21.58 -10.03 -22.87
CA LEU A 497 22.90 -9.39 -22.81
C LEU A 497 24.06 -10.30 -23.27
N GLY A 498 23.80 -11.57 -23.54
CA GLY A 498 24.84 -12.54 -23.93
C GLY A 498 25.81 -12.90 -22.79
N LEU A 499 25.37 -12.79 -21.54
CA LEU A 499 26.17 -12.96 -20.32
C LEU A 499 26.00 -14.33 -19.66
N LEU A 500 25.10 -15.20 -20.15
CA LEU A 500 24.86 -16.54 -19.58
C LEU A 500 26.10 -17.46 -19.56
N ASN A 501 27.15 -17.16 -20.31
CA ASN A 501 28.39 -17.92 -20.27
C ASN A 501 29.35 -17.48 -19.14
N GLN A 502 29.01 -16.43 -18.40
CA GLN A 502 29.82 -15.88 -17.30
C GLN A 502 29.36 -16.38 -15.93
N VAL A 503 28.16 -16.96 -15.83
CA VAL A 503 27.59 -17.43 -14.56
C VAL A 503 28.30 -18.69 -14.06
N SER A 504 28.51 -18.75 -12.75
CA SER A 504 28.97 -19.95 -12.06
C SER A 504 27.92 -21.05 -12.09
N ALA A 505 28.32 -22.28 -11.72
CA ALA A 505 27.37 -23.38 -11.59
C ALA A 505 26.31 -23.10 -10.51
N THR A 506 26.72 -22.50 -9.39
CA THR A 506 25.83 -22.13 -8.28
C THR A 506 24.83 -21.07 -8.71
N LEU A 507 25.29 -19.97 -9.33
CA LEU A 507 24.39 -18.95 -9.84
C LEU A 507 23.43 -19.55 -10.87
N ASN A 508 23.91 -20.38 -11.80
CA ASN A 508 23.08 -21.02 -12.81
C ASN A 508 21.95 -21.89 -12.20
N GLU A 509 22.23 -22.60 -11.10
CA GLU A 509 21.21 -23.38 -10.38
C GLU A 509 20.16 -22.48 -9.70
N ASN A 510 20.57 -21.28 -9.26
CA ASN A 510 19.72 -20.33 -8.55
C ASN A 510 19.00 -19.31 -9.45
N LEU A 511 19.36 -19.20 -10.74
CA LEU A 511 18.80 -18.18 -11.65
C LEU A 511 17.27 -18.21 -11.75
N SER A 512 16.64 -19.38 -11.61
CA SER A 512 15.18 -19.49 -11.66
C SER A 512 14.47 -18.86 -10.46
N ASP A 513 15.19 -18.70 -9.35
CA ASP A 513 14.68 -18.18 -8.08
C ASP A 513 15.08 -16.71 -7.88
N MET A 514 15.85 -16.15 -8.81
CA MET A 514 16.25 -14.75 -8.81
C MET A 514 15.46 -13.94 -9.84
N TYR A 515 15.35 -12.64 -9.59
CA TYR A 515 14.81 -11.69 -10.54
C TYR A 515 15.83 -10.62 -10.88
N VAL A 516 15.71 -10.08 -12.09
CA VAL A 516 16.39 -8.86 -12.54
C VAL A 516 15.35 -7.97 -13.21
N ILE A 517 15.09 -6.80 -12.63
CA ILE A 517 14.26 -5.76 -13.22
C ILE A 517 15.15 -4.68 -13.81
N VAL A 518 14.87 -4.31 -15.06
CA VAL A 518 15.62 -3.30 -15.80
C VAL A 518 14.82 -2.00 -15.81
N VAL A 519 15.42 -0.92 -15.33
CA VAL A 519 14.78 0.39 -15.23
C VAL A 519 15.51 1.36 -16.14
N ASN A 520 14.75 2.09 -16.96
CA ASN A 520 15.28 3.14 -17.83
C ASN A 520 14.27 4.26 -18.01
N ARG A 521 14.79 5.44 -18.33
CA ARG A 521 13.99 6.58 -18.74
C ARG A 521 13.70 6.54 -20.25
N GLU A 522 12.42 6.64 -20.60
CA GLU A 522 11.94 6.84 -21.99
C GLU A 522 12.37 5.80 -23.05
N LYS A 523 12.76 4.58 -22.65
CA LYS A 523 13.22 3.51 -23.58
C LYS A 523 14.35 3.99 -24.51
N SER A 524 15.15 4.96 -24.08
CA SER A 524 16.09 5.64 -24.97
C SER A 524 17.44 4.90 -25.10
N SER A 525 17.68 3.94 -24.20
CA SER A 525 18.89 3.13 -24.20
C SER A 525 18.80 1.96 -25.19
N GLU A 526 19.79 1.82 -26.08
CA GLU A 526 19.92 0.65 -26.97
C GLU A 526 19.99 -0.65 -26.19
N ALA A 527 20.63 -0.60 -25.02
CA ALA A 527 20.77 -1.69 -24.08
C ALA A 527 19.42 -2.07 -23.44
N PHE A 528 18.63 -1.07 -23.03
CA PHE A 528 17.26 -1.29 -22.58
C PHE A 528 16.42 -1.91 -23.70
N ASN A 529 16.49 -1.37 -24.93
CA ASN A 529 15.73 -1.88 -26.07
C ASN A 529 16.13 -3.30 -26.49
N ALA A 530 17.38 -3.70 -26.27
CA ALA A 530 17.83 -5.07 -26.51
C ALA A 530 17.18 -6.07 -25.55
N ILE A 531 16.89 -5.65 -24.32
CA ILE A 531 16.25 -6.47 -23.29
C ILE A 531 14.71 -6.38 -23.40
N CYS A 532 14.19 -5.18 -23.61
CA CYS A 532 12.79 -4.79 -23.41
C CYS A 532 12.02 -4.61 -24.73
N SER A 533 12.34 -5.43 -25.74
CA SER A 533 11.90 -5.24 -27.14
C SER A 533 10.39 -5.37 -27.38
N ASN A 534 9.64 -5.93 -26.43
CA ASN A 534 8.18 -5.89 -26.37
C ASN A 534 7.81 -5.49 -24.93
N ASP A 535 6.72 -4.75 -24.72
CA ASP A 535 6.23 -4.27 -23.41
C ASP A 535 5.83 -5.39 -22.41
N GLU A 536 6.34 -6.61 -22.60
CA GLU A 536 6.09 -7.84 -21.85
C GLU A 536 7.36 -8.41 -21.19
N GLY A 537 8.42 -7.59 -21.03
CA GLY A 537 9.68 -7.96 -20.37
C GLY A 537 9.80 -7.41 -18.95
N PRO A 538 10.83 -7.81 -18.17
CA PRO A 538 11.03 -7.40 -16.78
C PRO A 538 11.56 -5.97 -16.68
N CYS A 539 10.81 -5.03 -17.26
CA CYS A 539 11.28 -3.72 -17.62
C CYS A 539 10.33 -2.65 -17.13
N VAL A 540 10.87 -1.67 -16.41
CA VAL A 540 10.14 -0.49 -15.95
C VAL A 540 10.63 0.71 -16.73
N THR A 541 9.71 1.34 -17.46
CA THR A 541 9.98 2.62 -18.11
C THR A 541 9.43 3.73 -17.22
N LEU A 542 10.28 4.69 -16.86
CA LEU A 542 9.85 5.92 -16.20
C LEU A 542 9.84 7.03 -17.27
N SER A 543 8.67 7.47 -17.73
CA SER A 543 8.58 8.54 -18.73
C SER A 543 8.65 9.92 -18.08
N GLU A 544 9.01 10.96 -18.84
CA GLU A 544 8.95 12.34 -18.37
C GLU A 544 7.54 12.78 -17.94
N GLN A 545 6.50 12.17 -18.50
CA GLN A 545 5.11 12.40 -18.07
C GLN A 545 4.85 11.77 -16.71
N ASP A 546 5.37 10.58 -16.45
CA ASP A 546 5.21 9.88 -15.16
C ASP A 546 5.97 10.62 -14.06
N LEU A 547 7.21 11.06 -14.35
CA LEU A 547 8.08 11.71 -13.38
C LEU A 547 7.57 13.06 -12.85
N GLY A 548 6.55 13.69 -13.46
CA GLY A 548 5.99 14.92 -12.90
C GLY A 548 7.01 16.05 -12.81
N TYR A 549 7.83 16.22 -13.85
CA TYR A 549 8.59 17.44 -14.11
C TYR A 549 9.51 17.98 -13.00
N ARG A 550 10.58 17.24 -12.65
CA ARG A 550 11.96 17.78 -12.69
C ARG A 550 12.91 16.73 -13.26
N PRO A 551 13.83 17.10 -14.17
CA PRO A 551 15.02 16.30 -14.47
C PRO A 551 15.88 16.02 -13.24
N ASP A 552 15.50 16.65 -12.12
CA ASP A 552 16.26 16.76 -10.90
C ASP A 552 15.73 15.93 -9.71
N ASP A 553 14.71 15.11 -9.92
CA ASP A 553 14.11 14.36 -8.81
C ASP A 553 14.91 13.08 -8.54
N ILE A 554 15.28 12.89 -7.27
CA ILE A 554 15.96 11.69 -6.81
C ILE A 554 14.93 10.58 -6.78
N LEU A 555 15.23 9.47 -7.43
CA LEU A 555 14.38 8.29 -7.41
C LEU A 555 14.78 7.34 -6.29
N THR A 556 13.78 6.80 -5.63
CA THR A 556 13.90 5.71 -4.66
C THR A 556 13.10 4.50 -5.11
N ILE A 557 13.53 3.34 -4.66
CA ILE A 557 12.82 2.07 -4.83
C ILE A 557 12.39 1.62 -3.45
N SER A 558 11.14 1.22 -3.32
CA SER A 558 10.71 0.39 -2.20
C SER A 558 10.45 -1.02 -2.69
N GLN A 559 11.05 -2.00 -2.03
CA GLN A 559 10.58 -3.38 -2.11
C GLN A 559 9.62 -3.62 -0.95
N ARG A 560 8.48 -4.24 -1.26
CA ARG A 560 7.51 -4.71 -0.27
C ARG A 560 7.31 -6.20 -0.45
N ALA A 561 7.61 -6.96 0.60
CA ALA A 561 7.30 -8.38 0.72
C ALA A 561 6.14 -8.52 1.69
N TYR A 562 5.06 -9.16 1.26
CA TYR A 562 3.88 -9.38 2.09
C TYR A 562 3.82 -10.82 2.57
N ILE A 563 3.33 -10.99 3.79
CA ILE A 563 3.09 -12.32 4.38
C ILE A 563 1.70 -12.83 4.03
N ASN A 564 1.51 -14.12 4.27
CA ASN A 564 0.16 -14.60 4.53
C ASN A 564 -0.21 -14.08 5.92
N PRO A 565 -1.19 -13.19 6.06
CA PRO A 565 -1.43 -12.58 7.36
C PRO A 565 -2.24 -13.45 8.34
N GLN A 566 -2.87 -14.52 7.87
CA GLN A 566 -3.37 -15.59 8.77
C GLN A 566 -2.27 -16.38 9.41
N SER A 567 -1.15 -16.36 8.73
CA SER A 567 0.05 -16.96 9.21
C SER A 567 0.77 -15.93 10.06
N ARG A 568 1.18 -16.36 11.26
CA ARG A 568 2.35 -15.74 11.89
C ARG A 568 3.60 -16.00 11.06
N ARG A 569 3.56 -16.92 10.09
CA ARG A 569 4.69 -17.27 9.23
C ARG A 569 4.80 -16.34 8.04
N GLY A 570 5.80 -15.48 8.16
CA GLY A 570 6.42 -14.71 7.09
C GLY A 570 7.92 -14.86 7.22
N THR A 571 8.69 -14.20 6.38
CA THR A 571 10.14 -14.19 6.58
C THR A 571 10.50 -13.06 7.53
N ALA A 572 11.27 -13.32 8.59
CA ALA A 572 11.78 -12.21 9.40
C ALA A 572 12.48 -11.19 8.48
N PRO A 573 12.26 -9.86 8.64
CA PRO A 573 12.84 -8.88 7.73
C PRO A 573 14.35 -9.07 7.51
N GLY A 574 15.08 -9.44 8.57
CA GLY A 574 16.51 -9.73 8.55
C GLY A 574 16.92 -11.10 7.99
N SER A 575 15.99 -12.03 7.74
CA SER A 575 16.27 -13.32 7.09
C SER A 575 15.91 -13.36 5.61
N LEU A 576 15.21 -12.34 5.09
CA LEU A 576 15.06 -12.15 3.66
C LEU A 576 16.41 -11.72 3.06
N ILE A 577 16.83 -12.31 1.95
CA ILE A 577 17.99 -11.82 1.19
C ILE A 577 17.68 -10.41 0.65
N ASN A 578 18.57 -9.46 0.96
CA ASN A 578 18.44 -8.06 0.53
C ASN A 578 18.64 -7.96 -0.98
N SER A 579 17.68 -7.34 -1.65
CA SER A 579 17.84 -6.97 -3.05
C SER A 579 18.95 -5.94 -3.21
N GLN A 580 19.58 -5.96 -4.37
CA GLN A 580 20.65 -5.06 -4.72
C GLN A 580 20.25 -4.17 -5.90
N VAL A 581 20.72 -2.93 -5.88
CA VAL A 581 20.60 -2.00 -6.99
C VAL A 581 21.98 -1.90 -7.61
N VAL A 582 22.07 -2.34 -8.87
CA VAL A 582 23.21 -2.09 -9.72
C VAL A 582 22.86 -0.92 -10.61
N SER A 583 23.41 0.23 -10.27
CA SER A 583 23.20 1.46 -11.03
C SER A 583 24.53 2.14 -11.28
N ARG A 584 24.53 3.00 -12.28
CA ARG A 584 25.56 4.02 -12.44
C ARG A 584 24.94 5.37 -12.16
N GLN A 585 25.34 6.00 -11.06
CA GLN A 585 24.76 7.28 -10.66
C GLN A 585 25.39 8.43 -11.44
N SER A 586 24.67 9.03 -12.37
CA SER A 586 25.09 10.29 -12.97
C SER A 586 24.95 11.42 -11.93
N ASN A 587 26.00 12.20 -11.65
CA ASN A 587 25.87 13.45 -10.89
C ASN A 587 25.71 14.62 -11.88
N PRO A 588 24.49 15.14 -12.11
CA PRO A 588 24.28 16.22 -13.08
C PRO A 588 24.96 17.54 -12.69
N PHE A 589 25.48 17.67 -11.46
CA PHE A 589 26.11 18.88 -10.93
C PHE A 589 27.66 18.82 -10.84
N GLY A 590 28.30 17.69 -11.18
CA GLY A 590 29.76 17.50 -11.07
C GLY A 590 30.29 17.55 -9.62
N ASP A 591 31.59 17.80 -9.42
CA ASP A 591 32.28 17.84 -8.10
C ASP A 591 31.75 18.90 -7.10
N ALA A 592 30.67 19.61 -7.43
CA ALA A 592 30.17 20.76 -6.67
C ALA A 592 29.34 20.40 -5.43
N VAL A 593 29.03 19.12 -5.19
CA VAL A 593 28.19 18.71 -4.05
C VAL A 593 28.81 17.49 -3.33
N ASP A 594 29.87 17.76 -2.56
CA ASP A 594 30.46 16.83 -1.59
C ASP A 594 29.72 16.92 -0.24
N ARG A 595 28.38 16.95 -0.28
CA ARG A 595 27.55 16.88 0.93
C ARG A 595 26.88 15.52 0.99
N PRO A 596 26.86 14.86 2.17
CA PRO A 596 26.11 13.63 2.33
C PRO A 596 24.65 13.90 1.94
N LEU A 597 24.08 13.02 1.13
CA LEU A 597 22.63 12.91 0.95
C LEU A 597 22.03 12.83 2.37
N ARG A 598 21.17 13.82 2.71
CA ARG A 598 20.44 13.88 3.98
C ARG A 598 19.16 13.10 3.86
#